data_AF-A0A2G3PVH7-F1
#
_entry.id   AF-A0A2G3PVH7-F1
#
_cell.length_a   1.000
_cell.length_b   1.000
_cell.length_c   1.000
_cell.angle_alpha   90.00
_cell.angle_beta   90.00
_cell.angle_gamma   90.00
#
_symmetry.space_group_name_H-M   'P 1'
#
loop_
_entity.id
_entity.type
_entity.pdbx_description
1 polymer ?
#
loop_
_entity_poly.entity_id
_entity_poly.type
_entity_poly.pdbx_seq_one_letter_code
_entity_poly.pdbx_strand_id
1 'polypeptide(L)'
;MSIVKCMPVEPIVLKFNDGTILKCYINIKAIGLLIAEFGDFENVVKQAEEEPFTFYAKLLYAGIKVNKTSFTLEEAESIICSNCGNLIEELTDAYIRCCGDVGGEDFSKKYIAKIEEYLAEK
;
A
#
# COMPACT_ATOMS: atom_id res chain seq x y z
N MET A 1 -17.90 31.31 12.93
CA MET A 1 -16.68 30.74 12.32
C MET A 1 -16.53 29.32 12.84
N SER A 2 -16.63 28.33 11.98
CA SER A 2 -16.40 26.93 12.36
C SER A 2 -14.90 26.66 12.31
N ILE A 3 -14.32 26.20 13.41
CA ILE A 3 -12.92 25.72 13.42
C ILE A 3 -12.93 24.33 12.79
N VAL A 4 -12.46 24.23 11.55
CA VAL A 4 -12.24 22.94 10.90
C VAL A 4 -10.91 22.39 11.38
N LYS A 5 -10.95 21.28 12.12
CA LYS A 5 -9.75 20.58 12.62
C LYS A 5 -9.62 19.27 11.85
N CYS A 6 -8.64 19.21 10.95
CA CYS A 6 -8.32 17.97 10.23
C CYS A 6 -7.45 17.09 11.13
N MET A 7 -7.84 15.83 11.33
CA MET A 7 -7.02 14.87 12.09
C MET A 7 -5.89 14.33 11.21
N PRO A 8 -4.68 14.10 11.76
CA PRO A 8 -3.57 13.57 10.97
C PRO A 8 -3.85 12.12 10.54
N VAL A 9 -3.40 11.78 9.32
CA VAL A 9 -3.43 10.40 8.82
C VAL A 9 -2.41 9.58 9.62
N GLU A 10 -2.87 8.47 10.21
CA GLU A 10 -2.00 7.55 10.93
C GLU A 10 -1.09 6.79 9.96
N PRO A 11 0.24 6.77 10.18
CA PRO A 11 1.14 6.02 9.33
C PRO A 11 1.17 4.54 9.69
N ILE A 12 1.35 3.71 8.67
CA ILE A 12 1.79 2.32 8.85
C ILE A 12 3.28 2.36 9.19
N VAL A 13 3.67 1.78 10.32
CA VAL A 13 5.05 1.81 10.82
C VAL A 13 5.70 0.44 10.66
N LEU A 14 6.67 0.36 9.75
CA LEU A 14 7.50 -0.80 9.52
C LEU A 14 8.76 -0.70 10.40
N LYS A 15 8.93 -1.65 11.31
CA LYS A 15 10.15 -1.79 12.13
C LYS A 15 10.91 -3.02 11.68
N PHE A 16 12.14 -2.81 11.24
CA PHE A 16 13.04 -3.88 10.83
C PHE A 16 13.97 -4.28 11.97
N ASN A 17 14.54 -5.49 11.91
CA ASN A 17 15.39 -6.06 12.95
C ASN A 17 16.73 -5.31 13.14
N ASP A 18 17.17 -4.60 12.11
CA ASP A 18 18.36 -3.73 12.13
C ASP A 18 18.10 -2.38 12.84
N GLY A 19 16.88 -2.15 13.33
CA GLY A 19 16.46 -0.90 13.95
C GLY A 19 15.97 0.16 12.96
N THR A 20 15.96 -0.13 11.65
CA THR A 20 15.40 0.76 10.64
C THR A 20 13.90 0.89 10.86
N ILE A 21 13.39 2.13 10.82
CA ILE A 21 11.96 2.43 10.92
C ILE A 21 11.53 3.16 9.66
N LEU A 22 10.60 2.57 8.91
CA LEU A 22 9.92 3.23 7.79
C LEU A 22 8.49 3.59 8.19
N LYS A 23 8.05 4.77 7.77
CA LYS A 23 6.68 5.23 7.96
C LYS A 23 6.04 5.38 6.59
N CYS A 24 4.96 4.67 6.36
CA CYS A 24 4.17 4.72 5.14
C CYS A 24 2.90 5.54 5.41
N TYR A 25 2.68 6.59 4.62
CA TYR A 25 1.52 7.47 4.72
C TYR A 25 0.64 7.32 3.50
N ILE A 26 -0.44 6.55 3.61
CA ILE A 26 -1.44 6.44 2.54
C ILE A 26 -2.43 7.61 2.66
N ASN A 27 -2.10 8.71 2.00
CA ASN A 27 -2.92 9.91 1.91
C ASN A 27 -3.05 10.34 0.44
N ILE A 28 -3.85 11.38 0.17
CA ILE A 28 -4.07 11.89 -1.20
C ILE A 28 -2.74 12.20 -1.93
N LYS A 29 -1.69 12.61 -1.22
CA LYS A 29 -0.37 12.84 -1.83
C LYS A 29 0.30 11.53 -2.28
N ALA A 30 0.18 10.45 -1.51
CA ALA A 30 0.64 9.13 -1.92
C ALA A 30 -0.14 8.63 -3.15
N ILE A 31 -1.46 8.79 -3.16
CA ILE A 31 -2.29 8.41 -4.31
C ILE A 31 -1.92 9.25 -5.54
N GLY A 32 -1.69 10.55 -5.36
CA GLY A 32 -1.20 11.42 -6.43
C GLY A 32 0.16 10.98 -6.99
N LEU A 33 1.09 10.54 -6.14
CA LEU A 33 2.38 9.98 -6.57
C LEU A 33 2.21 8.66 -7.32
N LEU A 34 1.33 7.79 -6.83
CA LEU A 34 1.01 6.51 -7.46
C LEU A 34 0.50 6.73 -8.89
N ILE A 35 -0.46 7.65 -9.07
CA ILE A 35 -1.02 7.96 -10.39
C ILE A 35 0.01 8.66 -11.27
N ALA A 36 0.79 9.60 -10.72
CA ALA A 36 1.77 10.35 -11.48
C ALA A 36 2.93 9.47 -12.02
N GLU A 37 3.34 8.45 -11.27
CA GLU A 37 4.48 7.59 -11.65
C GLU A 37 4.05 6.32 -12.40
N PHE A 38 2.84 5.80 -12.15
CA PHE A 38 2.40 4.51 -12.71
C PHE A 38 1.16 4.59 -13.62
N GLY A 39 0.64 5.79 -13.87
CA GLY A 39 -0.45 6.04 -14.82
C GLY A 39 -1.83 6.20 -14.18
N ASP A 40 -2.86 6.31 -15.02
CA ASP A 40 -4.23 6.63 -14.58
C ASP A 40 -4.79 5.67 -13.51
N PHE A 41 -5.66 6.21 -12.66
CA PHE A 41 -6.29 5.50 -11.54
C PHE A 41 -6.99 4.20 -11.99
N GLU A 42 -7.64 4.18 -13.14
CA GLU A 42 -8.28 2.96 -13.68
C GLU A 42 -7.26 1.83 -13.97
N ASN A 43 -6.07 2.17 -14.45
CA ASN A 43 -5.03 1.18 -14.73
C ASN A 43 -4.44 0.62 -13.43
N VAL A 44 -4.30 1.48 -12.43
CA VAL A 44 -3.84 1.11 -11.08
C VAL A 44 -4.84 0.16 -10.41
N VAL A 45 -6.15 0.41 -10.56
CA VAL A 45 -7.20 -0.47 -10.02
C VAL A 45 -7.26 -1.80 -10.78
N LYS A 46 -7.16 -1.80 -12.11
CA LYS A 46 -7.10 -3.05 -12.91
C LYS A 46 -5.87 -3.89 -12.59
N GLN A 47 -4.71 -3.24 -12.40
CA GLN A 47 -3.49 -3.91 -11.96
C GLN A 47 -3.64 -4.54 -10.58
N ALA A 48 -4.47 -3.97 -9.71
CA ALA A 48 -4.79 -4.62 -8.45
C ALA A 48 -5.42 -6.00 -8.73
N GLU A 49 -6.40 -6.09 -9.63
CA GLU A 49 -7.08 -7.36 -9.97
C GLU A 49 -6.18 -8.41 -10.62
N GLU A 50 -5.31 -8.00 -11.55
CA GLU A 50 -4.45 -8.90 -12.31
C GLU A 50 -3.17 -9.26 -11.54
N GLU A 51 -2.51 -8.26 -10.95
CA GLU A 51 -1.18 -8.36 -10.32
C GLU A 51 -1.17 -7.67 -8.94
N PRO A 52 -1.84 -8.25 -7.93
CA PRO A 52 -2.05 -7.59 -6.66
C PRO A 52 -0.73 -7.31 -5.91
N PHE A 53 0.28 -8.17 -6.05
CA PHE A 53 1.61 -7.94 -5.48
C PHE A 53 2.25 -6.65 -6.00
N THR A 54 2.22 -6.48 -7.32
CA THR A 54 2.74 -5.29 -8.01
C THR A 54 1.99 -4.04 -7.58
N PHE A 55 0.66 -4.14 -7.42
CA PHE A 55 -0.15 -3.04 -6.90
C PHE A 55 0.25 -2.64 -5.47
N TYR A 56 0.33 -3.58 -4.53
CA TYR A 56 0.68 -3.28 -3.14
C TYR A 56 2.12 -2.78 -3.00
N ALA A 57 3.05 -3.25 -3.82
CA ALA A 57 4.42 -2.74 -3.87
C ALA A 57 4.45 -1.27 -4.32
N LYS A 58 3.71 -0.92 -5.38
CA LYS A 58 3.57 0.46 -5.84
C LYS A 58 2.87 1.35 -4.80
N LEU A 59 1.86 0.82 -4.12
CA LEU A 59 1.14 1.53 -3.06
C LEU A 59 2.06 1.81 -1.86
N LEU A 60 2.82 0.80 -1.41
CA LEU A 60 3.80 0.94 -0.33
C LEU A 60 4.90 1.93 -0.70
N TYR A 61 5.43 1.81 -1.92
CA TYR A 61 6.40 2.74 -2.49
C TYR A 61 5.89 4.17 -2.45
N ALA A 62 4.70 4.42 -2.99
CA ALA A 62 4.13 5.76 -3.01
C ALA A 62 3.90 6.32 -1.60
N GLY A 63 3.42 5.48 -0.67
CA GLY A 63 3.18 5.85 0.72
C GLY A 63 4.44 6.18 1.51
N ILE A 64 5.55 5.50 1.28
CA ILE A 64 6.85 5.80 1.92
C ILE A 64 7.55 6.96 1.21
N LYS A 65 7.39 7.09 -0.11
CA LYS A 65 8.02 8.16 -0.89
C LYS A 65 7.51 9.55 -0.53
N VAL A 66 6.32 9.65 0.06
CA VAL A 66 5.77 10.90 0.62
C VAL A 66 6.72 11.59 1.59
N ASN A 67 7.44 10.82 2.41
CA ASN A 67 8.35 11.28 3.46
C ASN A 67 9.80 10.82 3.30
N LYS A 68 10.06 9.84 2.43
CA LYS A 68 11.42 9.34 2.12
C LYS A 68 11.60 9.22 0.60
N THR A 69 12.04 10.30 -0.04
CA THR A 69 12.16 10.39 -1.51
C THR A 69 13.22 9.46 -2.10
N SER A 70 14.16 8.97 -1.29
CA SER A 70 15.20 8.02 -1.72
C SER A 70 14.72 6.57 -1.78
N PHE A 71 13.50 6.29 -1.33
CA PHE A 71 12.93 4.94 -1.31
C PHE A 71 12.60 4.49 -2.74
N THR A 72 12.98 3.26 -3.10
CA THR A 72 12.82 2.72 -4.45
C THR A 72 11.68 1.71 -4.52
N LEU A 73 11.19 1.46 -5.74
CA LEU A 73 10.16 0.45 -5.97
C LEU A 73 10.68 -0.97 -5.64
N GLU A 74 11.94 -1.26 -5.97
CA GLU A 74 12.58 -2.55 -5.67
C GLU A 74 12.63 -2.82 -4.15
N GLU A 75 12.90 -1.80 -3.33
CA GLU A 75 12.82 -1.91 -1.88
C GLU A 75 11.40 -2.25 -1.42
N ALA A 76 10.38 -1.62 -2.03
CA ALA A 76 8.98 -1.86 -1.73
C ALA A 76 8.54 -3.29 -2.09
N GLU A 77 8.92 -3.77 -3.28
CA GLU A 77 8.65 -5.14 -3.74
C GLU A 77 9.28 -6.18 -2.79
N SER A 78 10.53 -5.96 -2.39
CA SER A 78 11.22 -6.85 -1.45
C SER A 78 10.50 -6.92 -0.10
N ILE A 79 10.04 -5.77 0.42
CA ILE A 79 9.30 -5.70 1.69
C ILE A 79 7.95 -6.40 1.58
N ILE A 80 7.20 -6.15 0.50
CA ILE A 80 5.90 -6.78 0.25
C ILE A 80 6.05 -8.29 0.18
N CYS A 81 6.99 -8.81 -0.61
CA CYS A 81 7.26 -10.24 -0.73
C CYS A 81 7.72 -10.91 0.58
N SER A 82 8.36 -10.16 1.47
CA SER A 82 8.90 -10.69 2.73
C SER A 82 7.90 -10.63 3.90
N ASN A 83 6.90 -9.75 3.84
CA ASN A 83 5.94 -9.49 4.92
C ASN A 83 4.48 -9.45 4.42
N CYS A 84 4.10 -10.39 3.55
CA CYS A 84 2.87 -10.37 2.76
C CYS A 84 1.55 -10.31 3.56
N GLY A 85 1.48 -10.85 4.78
CA GLY A 85 0.20 -10.97 5.52
C GLY A 85 -0.29 -9.64 6.08
N ASN A 86 0.12 -9.34 7.32
CA ASN A 86 -0.39 -8.19 8.07
C ASN A 86 -0.13 -6.84 7.38
N LEU A 87 0.96 -6.70 6.63
CA LEU A 87 1.28 -5.43 5.96
C LEU A 87 0.23 -5.06 4.91
N ILE A 88 -0.37 -6.06 4.26
CA ILE A 88 -1.25 -5.82 3.14
C ILE A 88 -2.67 -5.54 3.58
N GLU A 89 -3.11 -6.19 4.65
CA GLU A 89 -4.34 -5.80 5.35
C GLU A 89 -4.26 -4.33 5.79
N GLU A 90 -3.16 -3.92 6.41
CA GLU A 90 -2.93 -2.53 6.83
C GLU A 90 -2.88 -1.55 5.66
N LEU A 91 -2.20 -1.90 4.55
CA LEU A 91 -2.17 -1.08 3.34
C LEU A 91 -3.55 -0.96 2.69
N THR A 92 -4.33 -2.04 2.70
CA THR A 92 -5.68 -2.06 2.14
C THR A 92 -6.60 -1.17 2.96
N ASP A 93 -6.60 -1.32 4.28
CA ASP A 93 -7.42 -0.49 5.17
C ASP A 93 -7.03 0.99 5.06
N ALA A 94 -5.73 1.30 5.00
CA ALA A 94 -5.27 2.67 4.80
C ALA A 94 -5.67 3.24 3.42
N TYR A 95 -5.64 2.41 2.37
CA TYR A 95 -6.12 2.79 1.03
C TYR A 95 -7.62 3.07 1.00
N ILE A 96 -8.43 2.19 1.61
CA ILE A 96 -9.89 2.36 1.70
C ILE A 96 -10.23 3.63 2.51
N ARG A 97 -9.54 3.87 3.62
CA ARG A 97 -9.71 5.11 4.40
C ARG A 97 -9.36 6.37 3.60
N CYS A 98 -8.39 6.29 2.70
CA CYS A 98 -7.95 7.43 1.88
C CYS A 98 -8.84 7.69 0.66
N CYS A 99 -9.22 6.64 -0.07
CA CYS A 99 -9.91 6.74 -1.36
C CYS A 99 -11.42 6.49 -1.28
N GLY A 100 -11.92 5.98 -0.15
CA GLY A 100 -13.24 5.38 -0.04
C GLY A 100 -13.23 3.92 -0.50
N ASP A 101 -14.36 3.23 -0.32
CA ASP A 101 -14.51 1.84 -0.79
C ASP A 101 -14.59 1.80 -2.33
N VAL A 102 -13.43 1.75 -2.99
CA VAL A 102 -13.34 1.66 -4.45
C VAL A 102 -13.02 0.23 -4.93
N GLY A 103 -13.18 -0.79 -4.05
CA GLY A 103 -12.82 -2.18 -4.40
C GLY A 103 -13.08 -3.28 -3.35
N GLY A 104 -13.51 -2.94 -2.14
CA GLY A 104 -14.08 -3.86 -1.14
C GLY A 104 -13.16 -4.94 -0.55
N GLU A 105 -13.59 -5.50 0.58
CA GLU A 105 -13.05 -6.70 1.24
C GLU A 105 -12.78 -7.89 0.29
N ASP A 106 -13.49 -7.94 -0.85
CA ASP A 106 -13.36 -8.99 -1.86
C ASP A 106 -11.95 -9.03 -2.47
N PHE A 107 -11.30 -7.87 -2.60
CA PHE A 107 -9.94 -7.77 -3.11
C PHE A 107 -8.91 -8.38 -2.14
N SER A 108 -9.03 -8.05 -0.86
CA SER A 108 -8.14 -8.57 0.21
C SER A 108 -8.29 -10.09 0.35
N LYS A 109 -9.52 -10.62 0.24
CA LYS A 109 -9.79 -12.07 0.32
C LYS A 109 -9.19 -12.85 -0.85
N LYS A 110 -9.34 -12.36 -2.08
CA LYS A 110 -8.68 -12.96 -3.26
C LYS A 110 -7.16 -12.93 -3.14
N TYR A 111 -6.63 -11.88 -2.52
CA TYR A 111 -5.20 -11.70 -2.30
C TYR A 111 -4.62 -12.68 -1.28
N ILE A 112 -5.23 -12.82 -0.10
CA ILE A 112 -4.81 -13.77 0.94
C ILE A 112 -4.85 -15.19 0.37
N ALA A 113 -5.91 -15.55 -0.37
CA ALA A 113 -6.04 -16.87 -0.98
C ALA A 113 -4.90 -17.20 -1.94
N LYS A 114 -4.47 -16.26 -2.81
CA LYS A 114 -3.32 -16.46 -3.71
C LYS A 114 -2.00 -16.65 -2.95
N ILE A 115 -1.78 -15.94 -1.84
CA ILE A 115 -0.57 -16.13 -1.02
C ILE A 115 -0.57 -17.51 -0.37
N GLU A 116 -1.70 -17.93 0.18
CA GLU A 116 -1.82 -19.27 0.78
C GLU A 116 -1.55 -20.36 -0.26
N GLU A 117 -1.99 -20.17 -1.51
CA GLU A 117 -1.69 -21.06 -2.63
C GLU A 117 -0.18 -21.12 -2.93
N TYR A 118 0.48 -19.96 -3.05
CA TYR A 118 1.94 -19.87 -3.29
C TYR A 118 2.79 -20.40 -2.13
N LEU A 119 2.32 -20.30 -0.88
CA LEU A 119 3.00 -20.85 0.30
C LEU A 119 2.76 -22.36 0.44
N ALA A 120 1.64 -22.89 -0.07
CA ALA A 120 1.32 -24.32 -0.05
C ALA A 120 2.06 -25.12 -1.13
N GLU A 121 2.49 -24.47 -2.21
CA GLU A 121 3.32 -25.09 -3.27
C GLU A 121 4.83 -25.14 -2.95
N LYS A 122 5.24 -24.72 -1.74
CA LYS A 122 6.65 -24.70 -1.29
C LYS A 122 6.87 -25.64 -0.10
#